data_AF-A0A3B3DLV1-F1
#
_entry.id   AF-A0A3B3DLV1-F1
#
_cell.length_a   1.000
_cell.length_b   1.000
_cell.length_c   1.000
_cell.angle_alpha   90.00
_cell.angle_beta   90.00
_cell.angle_gamma   90.00
#
_symmetry.space_group_name_H-M   'P 1'
#
loop_
_entity.id
_entity.type
_entity.pdbx_description
1 polymer ?
#
loop_
_entity_poly.entity_id
_entity_poly.type
_entity_poly.pdbx_seq_one_letter_code
_entity_poly.pdbx_strand_id
1 'polypeptide(L)'
;MILQKPLDREKEQAISLVLTAFDGGDPQMSGTMRILITVLDSNDNAPVFTQSTYTATVSENSPKGTLVTKVTASDADDGTNGRIKYTITNSLDEAHTFFLINEDNGEIRLSGKIDYETARSYHVNIRASDDGGLTDSCKVIVEVIDLNDNRPTIDIMSKSSIIPEHSKVNTVVAMMNVQDPDSNENGKVKCAISDESPLRITSTSNNFYTLVTDSELDRETA
;
A
#
# COMPACT_ATOMS: atom_id res chain seq x y z
N MET A 1 36.53 39.62 -13.40
CA MET A 1 35.52 39.93 -12.35
C MET A 1 35.23 38.62 -11.65
N ILE A 2 35.58 38.48 -10.38
CA ILE A 2 35.46 37.22 -9.63
C ILE A 2 34.46 37.46 -8.52
N LEU A 3 33.38 36.70 -8.54
CA LEU A 3 32.41 36.65 -7.46
C LEU A 3 33.07 35.96 -6.24
N GLN A 4 33.01 36.60 -5.07
CA GLN A 4 33.71 36.12 -3.86
C GLN A 4 32.98 34.98 -3.13
N LYS A 5 31.66 34.89 -3.30
CA LYS A 5 30.80 33.84 -2.72
C LYS A 5 29.75 33.42 -3.74
N PRO A 6 29.41 32.13 -3.85
CA PRO A 6 28.34 31.69 -4.74
C PRO A 6 27.01 32.38 -4.40
N LEU A 7 26.21 32.66 -5.42
CA LEU A 7 24.83 33.11 -5.26
C LEU A 7 23.92 31.89 -5.08
N ASP A 8 22.87 32.09 -4.31
CA ASP A 8 21.86 31.08 -3.97
C ASP A 8 20.53 31.82 -3.95
N ARG A 9 19.68 31.54 -4.95
CA ARG A 9 18.44 32.28 -5.16
C ARG A 9 17.41 31.93 -4.09
N GLU A 10 17.41 30.68 -3.64
CA GLU A 10 16.56 30.09 -2.61
C GLU A 10 16.80 30.78 -1.27
N LYS A 11 18.01 31.31 -1.06
CA LYS A 11 18.38 32.13 0.09
C LYS A 11 18.17 33.63 -0.11
N GLU A 12 18.57 34.19 -1.24
CA GLU A 12 18.49 35.63 -1.51
C GLU A 12 18.23 35.91 -3.00
N GLN A 13 16.99 36.26 -3.34
CA GLN A 13 16.53 36.46 -4.72
C GLN A 13 17.05 37.76 -5.37
N ALA A 14 17.41 38.76 -4.57
CA ALA A 14 17.92 40.04 -5.08
C ALA A 14 18.91 40.69 -4.11
N ILE A 15 20.01 41.23 -4.66
CA ILE A 15 21.06 41.90 -3.91
C ILE A 15 21.02 43.39 -4.26
N SER A 16 20.91 44.25 -3.23
CA SER A 16 20.97 45.70 -3.39
C SER A 16 22.32 46.24 -2.95
N LEU A 17 23.05 46.87 -3.88
CA LEU A 17 24.35 47.48 -3.64
C LEU A 17 24.26 49.00 -3.80
N VAL A 18 25.03 49.74 -3.01
CA VAL A 18 25.25 51.18 -3.19
C VAL A 18 26.70 51.39 -3.59
N LEU A 19 26.91 51.84 -4.81
CA LEU A 19 28.21 52.25 -5.31
C LEU A 19 28.42 53.72 -4.96
N THR A 20 29.46 54.02 -4.18
CA THR A 20 29.86 55.40 -3.86
C THR A 20 31.18 55.72 -4.53
N ALA A 21 31.22 56.78 -5.32
CA ALA A 21 32.44 57.35 -5.88
C ALA A 21 32.81 58.61 -5.09
N PHE A 22 34.10 58.79 -4.80
CA PHE A 22 34.63 59.95 -4.11
C PHE A 22 35.65 60.65 -5.01
N ASP A 23 35.69 61.99 -4.99
CA ASP A 23 36.76 62.76 -5.63
C ASP A 23 37.96 62.94 -4.67
N GLY A 24 39.03 63.58 -5.17
CA GLY A 24 40.24 63.88 -4.40
C GLY A 24 40.29 65.30 -3.84
N GLY A 25 39.16 66.00 -3.78
CA GLY A 25 39.11 67.39 -3.32
C GLY A 25 39.20 67.54 -1.80
N ASP A 26 39.44 68.78 -1.34
CA ASP A 26 39.27 69.20 0.06
C ASP A 26 38.36 70.44 0.09
N PRO A 27 37.07 70.30 0.48
CA PRO A 27 36.44 69.08 0.98
C PRO A 27 36.13 68.07 -0.12
N GLN A 28 36.16 66.78 0.24
CA GLN A 28 35.84 65.66 -0.64
C GLN A 28 34.35 65.62 -0.98
N MET A 29 34.00 65.46 -2.25
CA MET A 29 32.62 65.22 -2.70
C MET A 29 32.43 63.75 -3.08
N SER A 30 31.17 63.29 -2.99
CA SER A 30 30.80 61.92 -3.36
C SER A 30 29.52 61.86 -4.19
N GLY A 31 29.47 60.90 -5.13
CA GLY A 31 28.26 60.50 -5.85
C GLY A 31 27.88 59.06 -5.50
N THR A 32 26.58 58.77 -5.38
CA THR A 32 26.09 57.41 -5.10
C THR A 32 25.18 56.90 -6.21
N MET A 33 25.26 55.61 -6.50
CA MET A 33 24.39 54.89 -7.43
C MET A 33 23.90 53.59 -6.80
N ARG A 34 22.61 53.30 -6.91
CA ARG A 34 22.05 52.01 -6.47
C ARG A 34 22.10 51.01 -7.61
N ILE A 35 22.60 49.81 -7.31
CA ILE A 35 22.65 48.68 -8.24
C ILE A 35 21.77 47.59 -7.64
N LEU A 36 20.74 47.18 -8.37
CA LEU A 36 19.89 46.05 -8.02
C LEU A 36 20.29 44.87 -8.91
N ILE A 37 20.67 43.77 -8.28
CA ILE A 37 21.02 42.52 -8.96
C ILE A 37 19.91 41.53 -8.66
N THR A 38 19.22 41.06 -9.69
CA THR A 38 18.24 39.96 -9.58
C THR A 38 18.97 38.64 -9.84
N VAL A 39 18.83 37.68 -8.94
CA VAL A 39 19.35 36.32 -9.11
C VAL A 39 18.31 35.51 -9.88
N LEU A 40 18.72 34.92 -11.00
CA LEU A 40 17.85 34.03 -11.77
C LEU A 40 17.90 32.62 -11.18
N ASP A 41 16.78 31.92 -11.30
CA ASP A 41 16.61 30.55 -10.86
C ASP A 41 17.43 29.57 -11.71
N SER A 42 17.93 28.52 -11.05
CA SER A 42 18.62 27.39 -11.66
C SER A 42 18.03 26.13 -11.04
N ASN A 43 17.94 25.05 -11.80
CA ASN A 43 17.37 23.78 -11.31
C ASN A 43 18.40 23.01 -10.50
N ASP A 44 18.69 23.45 -9.27
CA ASP A 44 19.71 22.87 -8.39
C ASP A 44 19.15 22.24 -7.10
N ASN A 45 17.83 22.28 -6.90
CA ASN A 45 17.16 21.52 -5.86
C ASN A 45 16.33 20.39 -6.49
N ALA A 46 16.48 19.18 -5.96
CA ALA A 46 15.63 18.07 -6.37
C ALA A 46 14.33 18.08 -5.55
N PRO A 47 13.22 17.51 -6.06
CA PRO A 47 12.04 17.27 -5.26
C PRO A 47 12.41 16.45 -4.02
N VAL A 48 11.81 16.74 -2.86
CA VAL A 48 12.06 15.99 -1.63
C VAL A 48 10.74 15.51 -1.04
N PHE A 49 10.57 14.19 -0.91
CA PHE A 49 9.40 13.63 -0.22
C PHE A 49 9.41 13.94 1.27
N THR A 50 8.22 14.20 1.83
CA THR A 50 8.06 14.42 3.28
C THR A 50 8.40 13.18 4.13
N GLN A 51 8.30 11.98 3.54
CA GLN A 51 8.59 10.70 4.17
C GLN A 51 9.26 9.76 3.15
N SER A 52 10.21 8.95 3.62
CA SER A 52 10.84 7.91 2.79
C SER A 52 9.93 6.70 2.59
N THR A 53 9.01 6.43 3.52
CA THR A 53 8.02 5.35 3.46
C THR A 53 6.67 5.82 3.97
N TYR A 54 5.61 5.54 3.22
CA TYR A 54 4.21 5.78 3.59
C TYR A 54 3.51 4.44 3.79
N THR A 55 2.73 4.29 4.86
CA THR A 55 1.91 3.09 5.11
C THR A 55 0.44 3.47 5.06
N ALA A 56 -0.36 2.64 4.38
CA ALA A 56 -1.80 2.80 4.28
C ALA A 56 -2.49 1.43 4.28
N THR A 57 -3.78 1.43 4.60
CA THR A 57 -4.61 0.22 4.62
C THR A 57 -5.80 0.38 3.67
N VAL A 58 -6.20 -0.69 3.00
CA VAL A 58 -7.37 -0.71 2.11
C VAL A 58 -8.11 -2.04 2.23
N SER A 59 -9.43 -2.01 2.29
CA SER A 59 -10.24 -3.24 2.29
C SER A 59 -10.30 -3.85 0.90
N GLU A 60 -10.26 -5.17 0.81
CA GLU A 60 -10.24 -5.87 -0.49
C GLU A 60 -11.49 -5.61 -1.35
N ASN A 61 -12.65 -5.42 -0.70
CA ASN A 61 -13.90 -5.08 -1.37
C ASN A 61 -14.03 -3.60 -1.76
N SER A 62 -12.98 -2.79 -1.57
CA SER A 62 -13.01 -1.37 -1.87
C SER A 62 -13.29 -1.13 -3.36
N PRO A 63 -14.21 -0.21 -3.70
CA PRO A 63 -14.50 0.07 -5.10
C PRO A 63 -13.32 0.78 -5.78
N LYS A 64 -13.27 0.66 -7.11
CA LYS A 64 -12.32 1.42 -7.93
C LYS A 64 -12.52 2.92 -7.71
N GLY A 65 -11.42 3.66 -7.67
CA GLY A 65 -11.37 5.10 -7.41
C GLY A 65 -11.23 5.47 -5.92
N THR A 66 -11.28 4.49 -5.01
CA THR A 66 -11.03 4.70 -3.58
C THR A 66 -9.66 5.33 -3.36
N LEU A 67 -9.61 6.41 -2.59
CA LEU A 67 -8.38 7.06 -2.15
C LEU A 67 -7.70 6.16 -1.11
N VAL A 68 -6.49 5.69 -1.43
CA VAL A 68 -5.70 4.83 -0.54
C VAL A 68 -4.82 5.69 0.34
N THR A 69 -4.05 6.60 -0.27
CA THR A 69 -3.19 7.54 0.45
C THR A 69 -2.80 8.71 -0.45
N LYS A 70 -2.07 9.67 0.09
CA LYS A 70 -1.49 10.79 -0.64
C LYS A 70 -0.03 10.95 -0.25
N VAL A 71 0.85 10.96 -1.25
CA VAL A 71 2.26 11.32 -1.05
C VAL A 71 2.46 12.81 -1.27
N THR A 72 3.50 13.38 -0.69
CA THR A 72 3.82 14.79 -0.85
C THR A 72 5.32 14.97 -0.94
N ALA A 73 5.76 15.68 -1.98
CA ALA A 73 7.11 16.17 -2.16
C ALA A 73 7.10 17.70 -2.31
N SER A 74 8.21 18.34 -1.99
CA SER A 74 8.43 19.77 -2.15
C SER A 74 9.76 20.03 -2.86
N ASP A 75 9.77 21.06 -3.71
CA ASP A 75 10.94 21.53 -4.44
C ASP A 75 11.12 23.02 -4.12
N ALA A 76 12.36 23.47 -3.94
CA ALA A 76 12.69 24.83 -3.56
C ALA A 76 12.87 25.77 -4.76
N ASP A 77 13.04 25.21 -5.96
CA ASP A 77 13.27 25.97 -7.18
C ASP A 77 12.00 26.73 -7.63
N ASP A 78 12.17 27.78 -8.44
CA ASP A 78 11.05 28.63 -8.89
C ASP A 78 10.35 28.09 -10.14
N GLY A 79 9.07 28.47 -10.29
CA GLY A 79 8.33 28.24 -11.53
C GLY A 79 8.25 26.78 -11.97
N THR A 80 8.79 26.46 -13.15
CA THR A 80 8.78 25.09 -13.71
C THR A 80 9.81 24.19 -13.05
N ASN A 81 10.92 24.74 -12.57
CA ASN A 81 11.95 23.98 -11.88
C ASN A 81 11.42 23.44 -10.54
N GLY A 82 10.54 24.19 -9.87
CA GLY A 82 9.82 23.70 -8.69
C GLY A 82 8.56 22.86 -8.96
N ARG A 83 8.20 22.61 -10.23
CA ARG A 83 6.95 21.91 -10.58
C ARG A 83 7.15 20.40 -10.52
N ILE A 84 6.52 19.75 -9.55
CA ILE A 84 6.66 18.31 -9.32
C ILE A 84 5.58 17.52 -10.06
N LYS A 85 5.99 16.42 -10.68
CA LYS A 85 5.14 15.37 -11.26
C LYS A 85 5.40 14.03 -10.58
N TYR A 86 4.32 13.36 -10.19
CA TYR A 86 4.38 12.06 -9.51
C TYR A 86 4.11 10.90 -10.48
N THR A 87 4.92 9.84 -10.38
CA THR A 87 4.76 8.63 -11.21
C THR A 87 5.03 7.36 -10.41
N ILE A 88 4.37 6.26 -10.77
CA ILE A 88 4.70 4.92 -10.26
C ILE A 88 5.75 4.33 -11.20
N THR A 89 6.94 4.00 -10.70
CA THR A 89 8.09 3.60 -11.55
C THR A 89 8.38 2.11 -11.55
N ASN A 90 8.23 1.45 -10.40
CA ASN A 90 8.44 0.01 -10.29
C ASN A 90 7.65 -0.52 -9.09
N SER A 91 6.88 -1.58 -9.33
CA SER A 91 6.25 -2.36 -8.28
C SER A 91 6.65 -3.80 -8.50
N LEU A 92 7.13 -4.45 -7.43
CA LEU A 92 7.54 -5.85 -7.49
C LEU A 92 6.34 -6.78 -7.74
N ASP A 93 5.11 -6.31 -7.45
CA ASP A 93 3.91 -7.13 -7.30
C ASP A 93 2.79 -6.74 -8.29
N GLU A 94 3.12 -6.29 -9.51
CA GLU A 94 2.15 -5.78 -10.50
C GLU A 94 1.24 -4.65 -9.96
N ALA A 95 1.64 -3.97 -8.89
CA ALA A 95 0.84 -2.95 -8.21
C ALA A 95 0.40 -1.81 -9.13
N HIS A 96 1.12 -1.55 -10.24
CA HIS A 96 0.69 -0.63 -11.31
C HIS A 96 -0.71 -0.95 -11.88
N THR A 97 -1.12 -2.21 -11.83
CA THR A 97 -2.42 -2.66 -12.32
C THR A 97 -3.54 -2.33 -11.33
N PHE A 98 -3.21 -2.30 -10.04
CA PHE A 98 -4.15 -2.11 -8.93
C PHE A 98 -4.19 -0.68 -8.42
N PHE A 99 -3.15 0.13 -8.64
CA PHE A 99 -3.05 1.50 -8.14
C PHE A 99 -2.67 2.49 -9.25
N LEU A 100 -3.28 3.67 -9.18
CA LEU A 100 -2.95 4.83 -9.99
C LEU A 100 -2.53 5.97 -9.07
N ILE A 101 -1.58 6.78 -9.53
CA ILE A 101 -1.21 8.04 -8.88
C ILE A 101 -1.67 9.21 -9.75
N ASN A 102 -2.21 10.24 -9.12
CA ASN A 102 -2.43 11.52 -9.77
C ASN A 102 -1.10 12.27 -9.89
N GLU A 103 -0.74 12.62 -11.13
CA GLU A 103 0.56 13.22 -11.48
C GLU A 103 0.77 14.59 -10.83
N ASP A 104 -0.28 15.35 -10.56
CA ASP A 104 -0.18 16.74 -10.08
C ASP A 104 -0.25 16.85 -8.55
N ASN A 105 -1.00 15.96 -7.88
CA ASN A 105 -1.29 16.10 -6.46
C ASN A 105 -0.80 14.94 -5.59
N GLY A 106 -0.29 13.86 -6.18
CA GLY A 106 0.26 12.72 -5.45
C GLY A 106 -0.78 11.82 -4.76
N GLU A 107 -2.08 11.95 -5.08
CA GLU A 107 -3.11 11.03 -4.59
C GLU A 107 -2.96 9.65 -5.25
N ILE A 108 -2.90 8.61 -4.43
CA ILE A 108 -2.86 7.22 -4.87
C ILE A 108 -4.26 6.62 -4.68
N ARG A 109 -4.83 6.10 -5.76
CA ARG A 109 -6.17 5.53 -5.82
C ARG A 109 -6.18 4.13 -6.37
N LEU A 110 -7.16 3.35 -5.95
CA LEU A 110 -7.38 1.99 -6.45
C LEU A 110 -7.92 2.01 -7.89
N SER A 111 -7.33 1.23 -8.79
CA SER A 111 -7.77 1.05 -10.19
C SER A 111 -8.20 -0.37 -10.52
N GLY A 112 -7.67 -1.34 -9.80
CA GLY A 112 -7.96 -2.76 -9.94
C GLY A 112 -8.89 -3.28 -8.84
N LYS A 113 -9.16 -4.58 -8.87
CA LYS A 113 -9.70 -5.31 -7.71
C LYS A 113 -8.52 -5.96 -7.02
N ILE A 114 -8.47 -5.83 -5.71
CA ILE A 114 -7.47 -6.47 -4.86
C ILE A 114 -8.18 -7.56 -4.05
N ASP A 115 -7.41 -8.51 -3.57
CA ASP A 115 -7.91 -9.73 -2.93
C ASP A 115 -6.89 -10.13 -1.86
N TYR A 116 -7.32 -10.21 -0.61
CA TYR A 116 -6.44 -10.44 0.53
C TYR A 116 -5.81 -11.84 0.46
N GLU A 117 -6.57 -12.84 0.00
CA GLU A 117 -6.13 -14.22 -0.21
C GLU A 117 -5.02 -14.31 -1.27
N THR A 118 -5.07 -13.45 -2.29
CA THR A 118 -4.03 -13.35 -3.32
C THR A 118 -2.79 -12.58 -2.83
N ALA A 119 -2.98 -11.42 -2.21
CA ALA A 119 -1.88 -10.58 -1.74
C ALA A 119 -2.28 -9.74 -0.51
N ARG A 120 -1.56 -9.95 0.60
CA ARG A 120 -1.80 -9.23 1.87
C ARG A 120 -1.26 -7.80 1.91
N SER A 121 -0.32 -7.48 1.01
CA SER A 121 0.29 -6.16 0.95
C SER A 121 0.87 -5.88 -0.44
N TYR A 122 0.83 -4.62 -0.85
CA TYR A 122 1.47 -4.14 -2.08
C TYR A 122 2.55 -3.11 -1.77
N HIS A 123 3.69 -3.24 -2.45
CA HIS A 123 4.81 -2.30 -2.35
C HIS A 123 4.92 -1.48 -3.63
N VAL A 124 4.61 -0.19 -3.53
CA VAL A 124 4.60 0.73 -4.66
C VAL A 124 5.75 1.72 -4.53
N ASN A 125 6.66 1.77 -5.49
CA ASN A 125 7.67 2.83 -5.52
C ASN A 125 7.14 4.01 -6.33
N ILE A 126 7.19 5.18 -5.70
CA ILE A 126 6.75 6.45 -6.29
C ILE A 126 7.98 7.29 -6.56
N ARG A 127 7.99 7.94 -7.72
CA ARG A 127 9.00 8.92 -8.12
C ARG A 127 8.35 10.30 -8.25
N ALA A 128 8.98 11.29 -7.64
CA ALA A 128 8.73 12.70 -7.90
C ALA A 128 9.81 13.20 -8.86
N SER A 129 9.41 13.91 -9.91
CA SER A 129 10.32 14.56 -10.86
C SER A 129 9.92 16.01 -11.01
N ASP A 130 10.89 16.91 -11.00
CA ASP A 130 10.68 18.26 -11.51
C ASP A 130 10.66 18.27 -13.07
N ASP A 131 10.39 19.43 -13.68
CA ASP A 131 10.52 19.62 -15.13
C ASP A 131 11.99 19.74 -15.59
N GLY A 132 12.94 19.96 -14.67
CA GLY A 132 14.38 20.05 -14.92
C GLY A 132 15.11 18.70 -15.00
N GLY A 133 14.46 17.61 -14.61
CA GLY A 133 14.95 16.24 -14.61
C GLY A 133 15.55 15.74 -13.28
N LEU A 134 15.57 16.53 -12.20
CA LEU A 134 15.94 16.04 -10.88
C LEU A 134 14.77 15.30 -10.25
N THR A 135 15.10 14.23 -9.53
CA THR A 135 14.07 13.31 -9.03
C THR A 135 14.42 12.75 -7.68
N ASP A 136 13.38 12.45 -6.90
CA ASP A 136 13.45 11.68 -5.65
C ASP A 136 12.45 10.52 -5.68
N SER A 137 12.58 9.56 -4.78
CA SER A 137 11.74 8.38 -4.73
C SER A 137 11.40 7.97 -3.31
N CYS A 138 10.15 7.56 -3.10
CA CYS A 138 9.67 7.02 -1.83
C CYS A 138 8.96 5.67 -2.02
N LYS A 139 8.80 4.93 -0.93
CA LYS A 139 8.04 3.67 -0.91
C LYS A 139 6.66 3.88 -0.30
N VAL A 140 5.64 3.24 -0.86
CA VAL A 140 4.29 3.17 -0.29
C VAL A 140 3.96 1.69 -0.04
N ILE A 141 3.62 1.37 1.20
CA ILE A 141 3.19 0.04 1.63
C ILE A 141 1.69 0.09 1.85
N VAL A 142 0.96 -0.67 1.04
CA VAL A 142 -0.50 -0.77 1.14
C VAL A 142 -0.84 -2.13 1.73
N GLU A 143 -1.35 -2.15 2.95
CA GLU A 143 -1.82 -3.37 3.62
C GLU A 143 -3.29 -3.63 3.26
N VAL A 144 -3.61 -4.87 2.89
CA VAL A 144 -4.97 -5.26 2.57
C VAL A 144 -5.68 -5.74 3.83
N ILE A 145 -6.90 -5.25 4.04
CA ILE A 145 -7.75 -5.69 5.15
C ILE A 145 -8.63 -6.85 4.66
N ASP A 146 -8.44 -8.01 5.29
CA ASP A 146 -9.25 -9.23 5.19
C ASP A 146 -10.69 -8.99 5.66
N LEU A 147 -11.64 -9.38 4.82
CA LEU A 147 -13.05 -9.46 5.12
C LEU A 147 -13.53 -10.91 4.96
N ASN A 148 -14.59 -11.26 5.69
CA ASN A 148 -15.19 -12.58 5.56
C ASN A 148 -15.99 -12.71 4.24
N ASP A 149 -15.33 -12.87 3.12
CA ASP A 149 -15.95 -12.96 1.79
C ASP A 149 -15.79 -14.33 1.12
N ASN A 150 -14.98 -15.21 1.70
CA ASN A 150 -14.96 -16.61 1.35
C ASN A 150 -15.90 -17.41 2.26
N ARG A 151 -16.21 -18.63 1.81
CA ARG A 151 -17.01 -19.58 2.56
C ARG A 151 -16.18 -20.83 2.85
N PRO A 152 -16.46 -21.56 3.93
CA PRO A 152 -15.81 -22.83 4.18
C PRO A 152 -16.07 -23.81 3.03
N THR A 153 -15.02 -24.48 2.59
CA THR A 153 -15.07 -25.56 1.62
C THR A 153 -14.81 -26.89 2.32
N ILE A 154 -15.51 -27.94 1.91
CA ILE A 154 -15.39 -29.27 2.48
C ILE A 154 -14.76 -30.19 1.44
N ASP A 155 -13.57 -30.69 1.72
CA ASP A 155 -12.91 -31.71 0.92
C ASP A 155 -13.07 -33.09 1.59
N ILE A 156 -13.64 -34.04 0.86
CA ILE A 156 -13.86 -35.40 1.36
C ILE A 156 -12.63 -36.24 1.01
N MET A 157 -11.77 -36.45 1.99
CA MET A 157 -10.57 -37.29 1.83
C MET A 157 -10.93 -38.76 1.68
N SER A 158 -11.89 -39.23 2.48
CA SER A 158 -12.38 -40.60 2.42
C SER A 158 -13.84 -40.66 2.85
N LYS A 159 -14.59 -41.56 2.23
CA LYS A 159 -15.97 -41.88 2.63
C LYS A 159 -16.25 -43.35 2.37
N SER A 160 -16.97 -43.98 3.29
CA SER A 160 -17.61 -45.27 3.05
C SER A 160 -19.09 -45.05 2.74
N SER A 161 -19.55 -45.54 1.59
CA SER A 161 -20.98 -45.53 1.25
C SER A 161 -21.73 -46.71 1.87
N ILE A 162 -21.02 -47.70 2.41
CA ILE A 162 -21.59 -48.92 2.98
C ILE A 162 -21.02 -49.11 4.38
N ILE A 163 -21.89 -49.25 5.37
CA ILE A 163 -21.54 -49.49 6.77
C ILE A 163 -22.39 -50.66 7.27
N PRO A 164 -21.77 -51.73 7.81
CA PRO A 164 -22.52 -52.81 8.46
C PRO A 164 -23.30 -52.29 9.67
N GLU A 165 -24.53 -52.75 9.88
CA GLU A 165 -25.36 -52.33 11.01
C GLU A 165 -24.73 -52.70 12.37
N HIS A 166 -24.00 -53.82 12.43
CA HIS A 166 -23.23 -54.23 13.62
C HIS A 166 -21.90 -53.48 13.80
N SER A 167 -21.71 -52.33 13.14
CA SER A 167 -20.52 -51.50 13.32
C SER A 167 -20.49 -50.96 14.75
N LYS A 168 -19.31 -51.03 15.38
CA LYS A 168 -19.12 -50.52 16.74
C LYS A 168 -19.28 -49.00 16.77
N VAL A 169 -19.67 -48.45 17.91
CA VAL A 169 -19.59 -47.00 18.17
C VAL A 169 -18.17 -46.50 17.93
N ASN A 170 -18.04 -45.30 17.36
CA ASN A 170 -16.81 -44.68 16.85
C ASN A 170 -16.21 -45.32 15.59
N THR A 171 -16.98 -46.12 14.84
CA THR A 171 -16.55 -46.57 13.50
C THR A 171 -16.52 -45.38 12.56
N VAL A 172 -15.39 -45.17 11.85
CA VAL A 172 -15.22 -44.04 10.93
C VAL A 172 -16.02 -44.27 9.65
N VAL A 173 -16.89 -43.32 9.34
CA VAL A 173 -17.73 -43.26 8.14
C VAL A 173 -17.07 -42.45 7.04
N ALA A 174 -16.57 -41.27 7.39
CA ALA A 174 -15.93 -40.37 6.47
C ALA A 174 -14.87 -39.53 7.18
N MET A 175 -13.86 -39.13 6.42
CA MET A 175 -12.87 -38.15 6.85
C MET A 175 -12.92 -36.97 5.88
N MET A 176 -13.01 -35.78 6.45
CA MET A 176 -13.15 -34.53 5.70
C MET A 176 -12.17 -33.49 6.23
N ASN A 177 -11.71 -32.63 5.33
CA ASN A 177 -10.90 -31.47 5.63
C ASN A 177 -11.73 -30.23 5.27
N VAL A 178 -11.87 -29.29 6.20
CA VAL A 178 -12.74 -28.12 6.03
C VAL A 178 -11.90 -26.86 6.03
N GLN A 179 -11.80 -26.18 4.90
CA GLN A 179 -10.91 -25.03 4.74
C GLN A 179 -11.70 -23.78 4.44
N ASP A 180 -11.42 -22.73 5.18
CA ASP A 180 -11.87 -21.38 4.88
C ASP A 180 -10.63 -20.54 4.54
N PRO A 181 -10.55 -19.93 3.34
CA PRO A 181 -9.43 -19.09 2.92
C PRO A 181 -9.20 -17.85 3.80
N ASP A 182 -10.25 -17.34 4.45
CA ASP A 182 -10.16 -16.13 5.25
C ASP A 182 -9.22 -16.32 6.46
N SER A 183 -8.69 -15.25 7.05
CA SER A 183 -7.79 -15.33 8.20
C SER A 183 -8.50 -15.09 9.54
N ASN A 184 -7.76 -15.35 10.63
CA ASN A 184 -8.19 -15.11 12.01
C ASN A 184 -9.52 -15.82 12.34
N GLU A 185 -10.50 -15.11 12.91
CA GLU A 185 -11.80 -15.68 13.26
C GLU A 185 -12.64 -16.02 12.02
N ASN A 186 -12.48 -15.28 10.91
CA ASN A 186 -13.20 -15.52 9.65
C ASN A 186 -12.81 -16.90 9.08
N GLY A 187 -11.53 -17.27 9.19
CA GLY A 187 -11.02 -18.59 8.79
C GLY A 187 -11.36 -19.76 9.72
N LYS A 188 -11.98 -19.51 10.89
CA LYS A 188 -12.27 -20.58 11.87
C LYS A 188 -13.54 -21.33 11.51
N VAL A 189 -13.37 -22.58 11.10
CA VAL A 189 -14.47 -23.45 10.73
C VAL A 189 -15.01 -24.26 11.91
N LYS A 190 -16.32 -24.49 11.91
CA LYS A 190 -17.00 -25.45 12.79
C LYS A 190 -17.96 -26.28 11.95
N CYS A 191 -18.02 -27.59 12.23
CA CYS A 191 -18.93 -28.50 11.56
C CYS A 191 -20.04 -28.95 12.50
N ALA A 192 -21.24 -29.11 11.96
CA ALA A 192 -22.40 -29.68 12.65
C ALA A 192 -23.14 -30.62 11.68
N ILE A 193 -23.76 -31.66 12.23
CA ILE A 193 -24.73 -32.50 11.52
C ILE A 193 -26.12 -32.00 11.90
N SER A 194 -27.05 -31.98 10.94
CA SER A 194 -28.46 -31.68 11.20
C SER A 194 -29.17 -32.86 11.87
N ASP A 195 -30.03 -32.55 12.85
CA ASP A 195 -30.92 -33.43 13.61
C ASP A 195 -30.28 -34.61 14.36
N GLU A 196 -31.11 -35.33 15.13
CA GLU A 196 -30.73 -36.57 15.83
C GLU A 196 -30.33 -37.63 14.81
N SER A 197 -29.02 -37.72 14.56
CA SER A 197 -28.40 -38.72 13.70
C SER A 197 -27.68 -39.76 14.57
N PRO A 198 -27.68 -41.05 14.20
CA PRO A 198 -26.82 -42.05 14.85
C PRO A 198 -25.33 -41.83 14.53
N LEU A 199 -24.98 -40.72 13.87
CA LEU A 199 -23.62 -40.32 13.51
C LEU A 199 -23.24 -39.02 14.22
N ARG A 200 -21.97 -38.89 14.58
CA ARG A 200 -21.40 -37.68 15.19
C ARG A 200 -20.16 -37.22 14.43
N ILE A 201 -19.98 -35.90 14.32
CA ILE A 201 -18.72 -35.31 13.86
C ILE A 201 -17.79 -35.12 15.05
N THR A 202 -16.57 -35.60 14.93
CA THR A 202 -15.47 -35.34 15.87
C THR A 202 -14.36 -34.57 15.16
N SER A 203 -13.89 -33.48 15.76
CA SER A 203 -12.70 -32.76 15.27
C SER A 203 -11.43 -33.45 15.78
N THR A 204 -10.50 -33.74 14.89
CA THR A 204 -9.28 -34.51 15.20
C THR A 204 -8.05 -33.62 15.36
N SER A 205 -7.89 -32.58 14.53
CA SER A 205 -6.86 -31.52 14.61
C SER A 205 -6.97 -30.60 13.39
N ASN A 206 -6.45 -29.37 13.43
CA ASN A 206 -6.26 -28.45 12.29
C ASN A 206 -7.23 -28.66 11.12
N ASN A 207 -8.51 -28.34 11.31
CA ASN A 207 -9.53 -28.38 10.26
C ASN A 207 -9.90 -29.77 9.70
N PHE A 208 -9.35 -30.85 10.26
CA PHE A 208 -9.77 -32.22 9.98
C PHE A 208 -10.92 -32.63 10.90
N TYR A 209 -11.92 -33.26 10.27
CA TYR A 209 -13.11 -33.78 10.91
C TYR A 209 -13.33 -35.23 10.50
N THR A 210 -13.78 -36.04 11.43
CA THR A 210 -14.19 -37.43 11.19
C THR A 210 -15.65 -37.60 11.54
N LEU A 211 -16.40 -38.17 10.60
CA LEU A 211 -17.77 -38.61 10.83
C LEU A 211 -17.71 -40.04 11.37
N VAL A 212 -18.28 -40.29 12.54
CA VAL A 212 -18.24 -41.58 13.22
C VAL A 212 -19.63 -42.01 13.66
N THR A 213 -19.85 -43.31 13.86
CA THR A 213 -21.07 -43.83 14.50
C THR A 213 -21.12 -43.42 15.98
N ASP A 214 -22.26 -42.91 16.44
CA ASP A 214 -22.51 -42.47 17.83
C ASP A 214 -23.40 -43.45 18.61
N SER A 215 -24.19 -44.26 17.90
CA SER A 215 -24.99 -45.37 18.46
C SER A 215 -24.85 -46.63 17.62
N GLU A 216 -25.42 -47.73 18.10
CA GLU A 216 -25.66 -48.91 17.25
C GLU A 216 -26.59 -48.53 16.10
N LEU A 217 -26.36 -49.14 14.94
CA LEU A 217 -27.18 -48.97 13.75
C LEU A 217 -28.09 -50.20 13.66
N ASP A 218 -29.38 -49.96 13.53
CA ASP A 218 -30.37 -51.02 13.31
C ASP A 218 -31.10 -50.70 12.02
N ARG A 219 -31.02 -51.61 11.04
CA ARG A 219 -31.57 -51.37 9.69
C ARG A 219 -33.08 -51.47 9.69
N GLU A 220 -33.65 -52.24 10.62
CA GLU A 220 -35.08 -52.55 10.69
C GLU A 220 -35.92 -51.48 11.38
N THR A 221 -35.29 -50.49 12.04
CA THR A 221 -35.96 -49.37 12.72
C THR A 221 -35.74 -48.05 11.95
N ALA A 222 -36.73 -47.66 11.14
CA ALA A 222 -36.83 -46.35 10.49
C ALA A 222 -38.05 -45.59 10.99
#